data_AF-A0A7W7VEJ7-F1
#
_entry.id   AF-A0A7W7VEJ7-F1
#
_cell.length_a   1.000
_cell.length_b   1.000
_cell.length_c   1.000
_cell.angle_alpha   90.00
_cell.angle_beta   90.00
_cell.angle_gamma   90.00
#
_symmetry.space_group_name_H-M   'P 1'
#
loop_
_entity.id
_entity.type
_entity.pdbx_description
1 polymer ?
#
loop_
_entity_poly.entity_id
_entity_poly.type
_entity_poly.pdbx_seq_one_letter_code
_entity_poly.pdbx_strand_id
1 'polypeptide(L)'
;MTAARFSPGALVEGPAAASIAFVLGSDVDGGTVWDVLAATRALCPVIVTGDRHVLGSPVPVPPVDLRLLGVVLERGGEVVATAAGAAQGHPAAAVAALGPLRAGEIVVTGPLASVGEVRSGDVLVASVGRLGSVEAAVV
;
A
#
# COMPACT_ATOMS: atom_id res chain seq x y z
N MET A 1 1.81 -8.22 10.94
CA MET A 1 0.97 -7.29 10.15
C MET A 1 0.93 -5.99 10.89
N THR A 2 1.53 -4.93 10.34
CA THR A 2 1.43 -3.59 10.92
C THR A 2 0.94 -2.66 9.81
N ALA A 3 -0.36 -2.36 9.83
CA ALA A 3 -0.86 -1.19 9.15
C ALA A 3 -0.45 0.04 9.97
N ALA A 4 -0.18 1.17 9.33
CA ALA A 4 0.23 2.38 10.03
C ALA A 4 -0.22 3.63 9.28
N ARG A 5 -0.30 4.73 10.03
CA ARG A 5 -0.48 6.08 9.49
C ARG A 5 0.90 6.58 9.09
N PHE A 6 1.03 7.11 7.88
CA PHE A 6 2.30 7.60 7.39
C PHE A 6 2.19 9.07 6.96
N SER A 7 3.32 9.79 6.94
CA SER A 7 3.40 11.17 6.45
C SER A 7 3.92 11.20 5.00
N PRO A 8 3.22 11.84 4.04
CA PRO A 8 3.67 11.87 2.65
C PRO A 8 5.06 12.52 2.56
N GLY A 9 5.94 12.01 1.70
CA GLY A 9 7.26 12.59 1.52
C GLY A 9 8.16 11.76 0.61
N ALA A 10 9.31 12.33 0.25
CA ALA A 10 10.32 11.62 -0.51
C ALA A 10 10.78 10.36 0.24
N LEU A 11 11.09 9.31 -0.51
CA LEU A 11 11.61 8.07 0.07
C LEU A 11 13.02 8.31 0.60
N VAL A 12 13.35 7.63 1.69
CA VAL A 12 14.67 7.71 2.34
C VAL A 12 15.37 6.36 2.25
N GLU A 13 16.68 6.37 2.45
CA GLU A 13 17.45 5.12 2.48
C GLU A 13 16.95 4.15 3.56
N GLY A 14 17.06 2.85 3.29
CA GLY A 14 16.64 1.79 4.21
C GLY A 14 15.89 0.66 3.49
N PRO A 15 15.23 -0.27 4.23
CA PRO A 15 14.37 -1.26 3.62
C PRO A 15 13.16 -0.63 2.94
N ALA A 16 12.79 -1.12 1.76
CA ALA A 16 11.65 -0.62 1.01
C ALA A 16 10.60 -1.70 0.73
N ALA A 17 9.34 -1.31 0.64
CA ALA A 17 8.27 -2.22 0.26
C ALA A 17 7.16 -1.55 -0.56
N ALA A 18 6.60 -2.32 -1.49
CA ALA A 18 5.35 -2.03 -2.17
C ALA A 18 4.16 -2.58 -1.36
N SER A 19 3.08 -1.82 -1.34
CA SER A 19 1.82 -2.19 -0.67
C SER A 19 0.61 -1.54 -1.35
N ILE A 20 -0.57 -1.70 -0.74
CA ILE A 20 -1.82 -1.05 -1.12
C ILE A 20 -2.21 -0.09 0.00
N ALA A 21 -2.61 1.13 -0.36
CA ALA A 21 -3.19 2.10 0.55
C ALA A 21 -4.71 2.18 0.36
N PHE A 22 -5.42 2.29 1.47
CA PHE A 22 -6.87 2.40 1.58
C PHE A 22 -7.23 3.84 1.93
N VAL A 23 -7.99 4.51 1.05
CA VAL A 23 -8.50 5.87 1.29
C VAL A 23 -9.94 5.75 1.77
N LEU A 24 -10.18 6.09 3.03
CA LEU A 24 -11.49 5.94 3.65
C LEU A 24 -12.43 7.10 3.27
N GLY A 25 -13.64 6.75 2.84
CA GLY A 25 -14.72 7.70 2.56
C GLY A 25 -15.69 7.89 3.71
N SER A 26 -15.70 6.97 4.68
CA SER A 26 -16.51 7.04 5.88
C SER A 26 -15.74 6.47 7.07
N ASP A 27 -16.25 6.73 8.27
CA ASP A 27 -15.71 6.16 9.51
C ASP A 27 -15.86 4.64 9.54
N VAL A 28 -14.95 3.99 10.26
CA VAL A 28 -14.97 2.57 10.61
C VAL A 28 -14.78 2.48 12.11
N ASP A 29 -15.80 2.15 12.90
CA ASP A 29 -15.67 2.14 14.38
C ASP A 29 -15.01 0.86 14.95
N GLY A 30 -14.35 0.09 14.08
CA GLY A 30 -13.87 -1.27 14.30
C GLY A 30 -14.65 -2.25 13.41
N GLY A 31 -14.09 -3.44 13.17
CA GLY A 31 -14.85 -4.47 12.45
C GLY A 31 -14.04 -5.46 11.64
N THR A 32 -14.69 -5.93 10.59
CA THR A 32 -14.27 -6.99 9.68
C THR A 32 -13.63 -6.40 8.42
N VAL A 33 -13.10 -7.28 7.57
CA VAL A 33 -12.70 -6.93 6.20
C VAL A 33 -13.82 -6.21 5.44
N TRP A 34 -15.08 -6.58 5.65
CA TRP A 34 -16.22 -6.02 4.93
C TRP A 34 -16.51 -4.58 5.32
N ASP A 35 -16.36 -4.25 6.59
CA ASP A 35 -16.58 -2.89 7.10
C ASP A 35 -15.55 -1.92 6.50
N VAL A 36 -14.29 -2.35 6.45
CA VAL A 36 -13.23 -1.58 5.77
C VAL A 36 -13.56 -1.40 4.29
N LEU A 37 -13.92 -2.47 3.58
CA LEU A 37 -14.23 -2.40 2.15
C LEU A 37 -15.41 -1.47 1.87
N ALA A 38 -16.47 -1.54 2.67
CA ALA A 38 -17.64 -0.67 2.54
C ALA A 38 -17.29 0.81 2.79
N ALA A 39 -16.40 1.08 3.74
CA ALA A 39 -15.94 2.43 4.05
C ALA A 39 -14.86 2.97 3.10
N THR A 40 -14.28 2.12 2.25
CA THR A 40 -13.17 2.52 1.37
C THR A 40 -13.70 3.20 0.11
N ARG A 41 -13.28 4.45 -0.10
CA ARG A 41 -13.62 5.21 -1.31
C ARG A 41 -12.71 4.89 -2.48
N ALA A 42 -11.42 4.69 -2.20
CA ALA A 42 -10.42 4.48 -3.23
C ALA A 42 -9.23 3.67 -2.69
N LEU A 43 -8.47 3.07 -3.61
CA LEU A 43 -7.23 2.37 -3.35
C LEU A 43 -6.11 2.94 -4.22
N CYS A 44 -4.87 2.87 -3.77
CA CYS A 44 -3.71 3.11 -4.62
C CYS A 44 -2.51 2.24 -4.26
N PRO A 45 -1.57 2.04 -5.21
CA PRO A 45 -0.22 1.56 -4.90
C PRO A 45 0.48 2.51 -3.94
N VAL A 46 1.35 1.98 -3.09
CA VAL A 46 2.22 2.77 -2.22
C VAL A 46 3.60 2.14 -2.13
N ILE A 47 4.64 2.99 -2.12
CA ILE A 47 5.99 2.60 -1.74
C ILE A 47 6.28 3.19 -0.37
N VAL A 48 6.86 2.38 0.52
CA VAL A 48 7.21 2.78 1.90
C VAL A 48 8.68 2.51 2.15
N THR A 49 9.35 3.46 2.81
CA THR A 49 10.71 3.35 3.36
C THR A 49 10.72 3.97 4.76
N GLY A 50 10.95 3.17 5.80
CA GLY A 50 10.86 3.67 7.18
C GLY A 50 9.49 4.28 7.50
N ASP A 51 9.46 5.56 7.87
CA ASP A 51 8.24 6.35 8.13
C ASP A 51 7.77 7.18 6.93
N ARG A 52 8.48 7.11 5.80
CA ARG A 52 8.19 7.80 4.55
C ARG A 52 7.42 6.92 3.58
N HIS A 53 6.57 7.56 2.79
CA HIS A 53 5.82 6.87 1.77
C HIS A 53 5.45 7.80 0.61
N VAL A 54 5.32 7.19 -0.57
CA VAL A 54 4.82 7.83 -1.78
C VAL A 54 3.60 7.05 -2.26
N LEU A 55 2.49 7.76 -2.41
CA LEU A 55 1.22 7.22 -2.87
C LEU A 55 1.07 7.37 -4.37
N GLY A 56 0.59 6.33 -5.03
CA GLY A 56 0.08 6.42 -6.39
C GLY A 56 -1.25 7.16 -6.45
N SER A 57 -1.75 7.36 -7.67
CA SER A 57 -3.06 7.98 -7.88
C SER A 57 -4.18 7.07 -7.34
N PRO A 58 -5.03 7.55 -6.42
CA PRO A 58 -6.17 6.79 -5.93
C PRO A 58 -7.18 6.50 -7.04
N VAL A 59 -7.61 5.24 -7.14
CA VAL A 59 -8.67 4.80 -8.04
C VAL A 59 -9.84 4.20 -7.26
N PRO A 60 -11.08 4.21 -7.79
CA PRO A 60 -12.20 3.54 -7.16
C PRO A 60 -11.90 2.06 -6.89
N VAL A 61 -12.48 1.51 -5.82
CA VAL A 61 -12.32 0.08 -5.48
C VAL A 61 -12.78 -0.77 -6.66
N PRO A 62 -11.90 -1.58 -7.27
CA PRO A 62 -12.26 -2.35 -8.44
C PRO A 62 -13.19 -3.52 -8.02
N PRO A 63 -14.16 -3.92 -8.86
CA PRO A 63 -15.08 -5.02 -8.54
C PRO A 63 -14.40 -6.38 -8.78
N VAL A 64 -13.33 -6.66 -8.04
CA VAL A 64 -12.62 -7.95 -8.00
C VAL A 64 -12.26 -8.29 -6.56
N ASP A 65 -11.96 -9.57 -6.36
CA ASP A 65 -11.29 -10.02 -5.16
C ASP A 65 -9.90 -9.39 -5.03
N LEU A 66 -9.73 -8.52 -4.02
CA LEU A 66 -8.47 -7.80 -3.79
C LEU A 66 -7.31 -8.73 -3.44
N ARG A 67 -7.59 -9.97 -3.01
CA ARG A 67 -6.56 -10.99 -2.74
C ARG A 67 -5.80 -11.39 -4.01
N LEU A 68 -6.43 -11.23 -5.17
CA LEU A 68 -5.87 -11.63 -6.47
C LEU A 68 -5.08 -10.52 -7.15
N LEU A 69 -5.00 -9.32 -6.57
CA LEU A 69 -4.21 -8.24 -7.15
C LEU A 69 -2.73 -8.59 -7.08
N GLY A 70 -2.07 -8.68 -8.24
CA GLY A 70 -0.63 -8.80 -8.31
C GLY A 70 0.05 -7.50 -7.89
N VAL A 71 1.14 -7.61 -7.14
CA VAL A 71 2.01 -6.51 -6.71
C VAL A 71 3.40 -6.79 -7.24
N VAL A 72 3.99 -5.83 -7.94
CA VAL A 72 5.35 -5.91 -8.47
C VAL A 72 6.13 -4.70 -7.94
N LEU A 73 7.32 -4.95 -7.41
CA LEU A 73 8.27 -3.93 -7.02
C LEU A 73 9.52 -4.06 -7.89
N GLU A 74 9.86 -2.96 -8.56
CA GLU A 74 11.04 -2.83 -9.39
C GLU A 74 12.02 -1.82 -8.79
N ARG A 75 13.32 -2.06 -9.02
CA ARG A 75 14.41 -1.13 -8.70
C ARG A 75 15.25 -0.94 -9.95
N GLY A 76 15.31 0.29 -10.46
CA GLY A 76 16.09 0.60 -11.67
C GLY A 76 15.64 -0.21 -12.91
N GLY A 77 14.34 -0.53 -13.00
CA GLY A 77 13.76 -1.32 -14.10
C GLY A 77 13.87 -2.83 -13.95
N GLU A 78 14.51 -3.34 -12.90
CA GLU A 78 14.58 -4.77 -12.61
C GLU A 78 13.55 -5.17 -11.54
N VAL A 79 12.83 -6.26 -11.77
CA VAL A 79 11.87 -6.79 -10.78
C VAL A 79 12.64 -7.38 -9.59
N VAL A 80 12.49 -6.74 -8.43
CA VAL A 80 13.18 -7.15 -7.19
C VAL A 80 12.27 -7.91 -6.24
N ALA A 81 10.95 -7.74 -6.33
CA ALA A 81 10.00 -8.50 -5.54
C ALA A 81 8.61 -8.54 -6.21
N THR A 82 7.87 -9.62 -5.94
CA THR A 82 6.48 -9.78 -6.36
C THR A 82 5.64 -10.37 -5.25
N ALA A 83 4.35 -10.01 -5.20
CA ALA A 83 3.40 -10.58 -4.26
C ALA A 83 1.99 -10.59 -4.86
N ALA A 84 1.05 -11.16 -4.13
CA ALA A 84 -0.38 -10.96 -4.35
C ALA A 84 -0.99 -10.22 -3.16
N GLY A 85 -2.16 -9.59 -3.33
CA GLY A 85 -2.91 -9.02 -2.22
C GLY A 85 -3.18 -10.04 -1.10
N ALA A 86 -3.23 -11.33 -1.44
CA ALA A 86 -3.35 -12.45 -0.51
C ALA A 86 -2.11 -12.74 0.33
N ALA A 87 -0.97 -12.08 0.12
CA ALA A 87 0.29 -12.40 0.81
C ALA A 87 0.16 -12.39 2.35
N GLN A 88 -0.81 -11.65 2.88
CA GLN A 88 -1.18 -11.61 4.29
C GLN A 88 -2.67 -11.93 4.53
N GLY A 89 -3.25 -12.81 3.69
CA GLY A 89 -4.65 -13.22 3.74
C GLY A 89 -5.57 -12.33 2.92
N HIS A 90 -5.93 -11.15 3.43
CA HIS A 90 -6.71 -10.14 2.71
C HIS A 90 -6.14 -8.74 2.99
N PRO A 91 -5.92 -7.87 1.97
CA PRO A 91 -5.32 -6.54 2.20
C PRO A 91 -6.04 -5.72 3.26
N ALA A 92 -7.38 -5.68 3.22
CA ALA A 92 -8.20 -4.96 4.20
C ALA A 92 -8.15 -5.55 5.64
N ALA A 93 -7.63 -6.75 5.85
CA ALA A 93 -7.59 -7.36 7.18
C ALA A 93 -6.59 -6.62 8.10
N ALA A 94 -5.48 -6.13 7.56
CA ALA A 94 -4.53 -5.33 8.32
C ALA A 94 -5.11 -3.97 8.73
N VAL A 95 -5.93 -3.37 7.85
CA VAL A 95 -6.63 -2.12 8.11
C VAL A 95 -7.67 -2.32 9.21
N ALA A 96 -8.46 -3.39 9.12
CA ALA A 96 -9.49 -3.71 10.12
C ALA A 96 -8.92 -3.92 11.53
N ALA A 97 -7.68 -4.41 11.63
CA ALA A 97 -7.01 -4.66 12.90
C ALA A 97 -6.53 -3.39 13.64
N LEU A 98 -6.58 -2.20 13.03
CA LEU A 98 -6.13 -0.95 13.67
C LEU A 98 -7.13 -0.34 14.67
N GLY A 99 -8.38 -0.80 14.69
CA GLY A 99 -9.44 -0.20 15.50
C GLY A 99 -10.18 0.93 14.78
N PRO A 100 -10.75 1.91 15.49
CA PRO A 100 -11.55 2.96 14.88
C PRO A 100 -10.74 3.84 13.91
N LEU A 101 -11.25 4.02 12.69
CA LEU A 101 -10.68 4.83 11.63
C LEU A 101 -11.68 5.91 11.21
N ARG A 102 -11.18 7.05 10.74
CA ARG A 102 -12.00 8.19 10.35
C ARG A 102 -12.02 8.41 8.85
N ALA A 103 -13.14 8.94 8.36
CA ALA A 103 -13.26 9.39 6.99
C ALA A 103 -12.11 10.36 6.62
N GLY A 104 -11.55 10.19 5.43
CA GLY A 104 -10.40 10.96 4.94
C GLY A 104 -9.04 10.40 5.35
N GLU A 105 -8.97 9.40 6.24
CA GLU A 105 -7.72 8.74 6.56
C GLU A 105 -7.22 7.85 5.40
N ILE A 106 -5.89 7.79 5.27
CA ILE A 106 -5.19 6.89 4.36
C ILE A 106 -4.44 5.85 5.20
N VAL A 107 -4.75 4.58 4.98
CA VAL A 107 -4.21 3.47 5.76
C VAL A 107 -3.49 2.49 4.85
N VAL A 108 -2.24 2.17 5.14
CA VAL A 108 -1.43 1.23 4.36
C VAL A 108 -1.52 -0.17 4.98
N THR A 109 -1.71 -1.21 4.17
CA THR A 109 -1.96 -2.59 4.67
C THR A 109 -0.75 -3.28 5.28
N GLY A 110 0.44 -2.69 5.21
CA GLY A 110 1.73 -3.31 5.54
C GLY A 110 2.43 -3.89 4.31
N PRO A 111 3.72 -4.25 4.41
CA PRO A 111 4.53 -4.61 3.24
C PRO A 111 4.00 -5.88 2.56
N LEU A 112 3.78 -5.82 1.24
CA LEU A 112 3.36 -6.98 0.43
C LEU A 112 4.54 -7.54 -0.36
N ALA A 113 5.26 -6.69 -1.08
CA ALA A 113 6.48 -7.05 -1.81
C ALA A 113 7.63 -6.17 -1.30
N SER A 114 8.65 -6.79 -0.71
CA SER A 114 9.74 -6.06 -0.05
C SER A 114 11.06 -6.30 -0.75
N VAL A 115 11.87 -5.25 -0.81
CA VAL A 115 13.29 -5.33 -1.14
C VAL A 115 14.08 -4.99 0.12
N GLY A 116 15.32 -5.46 0.18
CA GLY A 116 16.25 -5.06 1.22
C GLY A 116 16.61 -3.58 1.10
N GLU A 117 17.85 -3.28 1.40
CA GLU A 117 18.32 -1.92 1.53
C GLU A 117 18.35 -1.16 0.18
N VAL A 118 17.66 -0.01 0.14
CA VAL A 118 17.70 0.97 -0.94
C VAL A 118 18.52 2.20 -0.53
N ARG A 119 19.12 2.85 -1.52
CA ARG A 119 20.10 3.93 -1.38
C ARG A 119 19.67 5.14 -2.19
N SER A 120 20.18 6.32 -1.81
CA SER A 120 19.96 7.55 -2.57
C SER A 120 20.35 7.34 -4.04
N GLY A 121 19.47 7.76 -4.95
CA GLY A 121 19.59 7.54 -6.39
C GLY A 121 18.92 6.27 -6.93
N ASP A 122 18.48 5.34 -6.07
CA ASP A 122 17.60 4.26 -6.49
C ASP A 122 16.25 4.83 -6.94
N VAL A 123 15.71 4.29 -8.03
CA VAL A 123 14.33 4.54 -8.46
C VAL A 123 13.53 3.27 -8.25
N LEU A 124 12.45 3.40 -7.48
CA LEU A 124 11.52 2.32 -7.21
C LEU A 124 10.23 2.53 -7.97
N VAL A 125 9.72 1.46 -8.58
CA VAL A 125 8.39 1.43 -9.19
C VAL A 125 7.59 0.32 -8.54
N ALA A 126 6.44 0.67 -7.96
CA ALA A 126 5.47 -0.29 -7.46
C ALA A 126 4.25 -0.30 -8.36
N SER A 127 3.93 -1.46 -8.91
CA SER A 127 2.76 -1.70 -9.76
C SER A 127 1.80 -2.64 -9.05
N VAL A 128 0.53 -2.26 -8.97
CA VAL A 128 -0.53 -3.11 -8.44
C VAL A 128 -1.61 -3.31 -9.50
N GLY A 129 -1.93 -4.57 -9.77
CA GLY A 129 -2.95 -4.94 -10.76
C GLY A 129 -4.25 -4.17 -10.55
N ARG A 130 -4.78 -3.58 -11.63
CA ARG A 130 -6.00 -2.73 -11.64
C ARG A 130 -5.94 -1.43 -10.82
N LEU A 131 -4.92 -1.22 -9.99
CA LEU A 131 -4.77 0.00 -9.19
C LEU A 131 -3.74 0.98 -9.78
N GLY A 132 -2.96 0.55 -10.78
CA GLY A 132 -1.96 1.37 -11.46
C GLY A 132 -0.57 1.21 -10.84
N SER A 133 0.26 2.23 -10.97
CA SER A 133 1.62 2.24 -10.45
C SER A 133 1.97 3.55 -9.74
N VAL A 134 3.04 3.50 -8.97
CA VAL A 134 3.70 4.67 -8.38
C VAL A 134 5.21 4.53 -8.56
N GLU A 135 5.86 5.64 -8.87
CA GLU A 135 7.31 5.72 -9.03
C GLU A 135 7.85 6.75 -8.05
N ALA A 136 8.98 6.44 -7.43
CA ALA A 136 9.65 7.34 -6.50
C ALA A 136 11.16 7.11 -6.49
N ALA A 137 11.90 8.20 -6.51
CA ALA A 137 13.33 8.19 -6.22
C ALA A 137 13.56 8.20 -4.71
N VAL A 138 14.59 7.45 -4.29
CA VAL A 138 15.13 7.49 -2.94
C VAL A 138 16.12 8.64 -2.87
N VAL A 139 15.98 9.50 -1.85
CA VAL A 139 16.84 10.69 -1.63
C VAL A 139 17.62 10.61 -0.33
#